data_AF-A0A7W3LTN9-F1
#
_entry.id   AF-A0A7W3LTN9-F1
#
_cell.length_a   1.000
_cell.length_b   1.000
_cell.length_c   1.000
_cell.angle_alpha   90.00
_cell.angle_beta   90.00
_cell.angle_gamma   90.00
#
_symmetry.space_group_name_H-M   'P 1'
#
loop_
_entity.id
_entity.type
_entity.pdbx_description
1 polymer ?
#
loop_
_entity_poly.entity_id
_entity_poly.type
_entity_poly.pdbx_seq_one_letter_code
_entity_poly.pdbx_strand_id
1 'polypeptide(L)'
;MAAGFVTAAEAVAAVAPALAFVAAVPLGAGYGLCLLFGISEVTRIAAPDELAGLTAAFYGVTYLGMFGPPAFTLLGTLLPMPLLLTGAAALALLSLTAVTRGT
;
A
#
# COMPACT_ATOMS: atom_id res chain seq x y z
N MET A 1 -5.14 1.67 4.62
CA MET A 1 -4.28 0.47 4.41
C MET A 1 -4.12 -0.41 5.64
N ALA A 2 -3.75 0.11 6.83
CA ALA A 2 -3.50 -0.73 8.02
C ALA A 2 -4.64 -1.72 8.34
N ALA A 3 -5.88 -1.24 8.44
CA ALA A 3 -7.06 -2.10 8.65
C ALA A 3 -7.24 -3.16 7.55
N GLY A 4 -6.86 -2.85 6.31
CA GLY A 4 -6.90 -3.78 5.19
C GLY A 4 -5.87 -4.90 5.29
N PHE A 5 -4.66 -4.62 5.76
CA PHE A 5 -3.66 -5.67 5.99
C PHE A 5 -4.01 -6.56 7.18
N VAL A 6 -4.59 -6.01 8.25
CA VAL A 6 -5.08 -6.79 9.39
C VAL A 6 -6.19 -7.74 8.95
N THR A 7 -7.21 -7.23 8.29
CA THR A 7 -8.33 -8.05 7.78
C THR A 7 -7.89 -9.05 6.71
N ALA A 8 -6.90 -8.74 5.88
CA ALA A 8 -6.31 -9.70 4.94
C ALA A 8 -5.57 -10.85 5.65
N ALA A 9 -4.84 -10.56 6.73
CA ALA A 9 -4.16 -11.60 7.51
C ALA A 9 -5.17 -12.58 8.13
N GLU A 10 -6.27 -12.05 8.67
CA GLU A 10 -7.39 -12.86 9.18
C GLU A 10 -8.06 -13.68 8.08
N ALA A 11 -8.30 -13.07 6.91
CA ALA A 11 -8.90 -13.75 5.76
C ALA A 11 -8.08 -14.97 5.32
N VAL A 12 -6.75 -14.83 5.28
CA VAL A 12 -5.85 -15.93 4.91
C VAL A 12 -5.78 -16.98 6.02
N ALA A 13 -5.71 -16.58 7.28
CA ALA A 13 -5.65 -17.51 8.41
C ALA A 13 -6.92 -18.36 8.54
N ALA A 14 -8.10 -17.76 8.28
CA ALA A 14 -9.40 -18.44 8.35
C ALA A 14 -9.82 -19.10 7.03
N VAL A 15 -9.04 -18.98 5.96
CA VAL A 15 -9.39 -19.45 4.61
C VAL A 15 -10.77 -18.91 4.18
N ALA A 16 -10.98 -17.60 4.33
CA ALA A 16 -12.27 -16.94 4.18
C ALA A 16 -12.27 -15.93 3.01
N PRO A 17 -12.71 -16.31 1.79
CA PRO A 17 -12.69 -15.44 0.62
C PRO A 17 -13.55 -14.18 0.77
N ALA A 18 -14.67 -14.27 1.49
CA ALA A 18 -15.53 -13.11 1.77
C ALA A 18 -14.79 -12.01 2.55
N LEU A 19 -13.97 -12.39 3.53
CA LEU A 19 -13.12 -11.46 4.28
C LEU A 19 -12.03 -10.83 3.41
N ALA A 20 -11.53 -11.55 2.40
CA ALA A 20 -10.58 -10.99 1.44
C ALA A 20 -11.21 -9.85 0.61
N PHE A 21 -12.49 -9.96 0.23
CA PHE A 21 -13.21 -8.85 -0.41
C PHE A 21 -13.36 -7.65 0.51
N VAL A 22 -13.65 -7.88 1.79
CA VAL A 22 -13.73 -6.80 2.79
C VAL A 22 -12.37 -6.11 2.95
N ALA A 23 -11.28 -6.88 3.00
CA ALA A 23 -9.92 -6.36 3.09
C ALA A 23 -9.50 -5.55 1.86
N ALA A 24 -9.99 -5.90 0.68
CA ALA A 24 -9.69 -5.20 -0.57
C ALA A 24 -10.16 -3.74 -0.56
N VAL A 25 -11.27 -3.43 0.12
CA VAL A 25 -11.83 -2.07 0.18
C VAL A 25 -10.85 -1.05 0.82
N PRO A 26 -10.39 -1.21 2.08
CA PRO A 26 -9.44 -0.29 2.70
C PRO A 26 -8.02 -0.36 2.12
N LEU A 27 -7.65 -1.46 1.46
CA LEU A 27 -6.40 -1.54 0.69
C LEU A 27 -6.49 -0.66 -0.56
N GLY A 28 -7.54 -0.84 -1.36
CA GLY A 28 -7.80 -0.07 -2.58
C GLY A 28 -8.03 1.41 -2.30
N ALA A 29 -8.86 1.74 -1.31
CA ALA A 29 -9.10 3.13 -0.90
C ALA A 29 -7.82 3.81 -0.42
N GLY A 30 -7.01 3.10 0.38
CA GLY A 30 -5.71 3.61 0.82
C GLY A 30 -4.77 3.88 -0.35
N TYR A 31 -4.70 2.96 -1.32
CA TYR A 31 -3.87 3.15 -2.52
C TYR A 31 -4.33 4.35 -3.35
N GLY A 32 -5.64 4.46 -3.61
CA GLY A 32 -6.20 5.59 -4.35
C GLY A 32 -5.95 6.93 -3.67
N LEU A 33 -6.09 7.00 -2.34
CA LEU A 33 -5.78 8.22 -1.58
C LEU A 33 -4.29 8.57 -1.68
N CYS A 34 -3.38 7.61 -1.47
CA CYS A 34 -1.94 7.85 -1.61
C CYS A 34 -1.57 8.34 -3.01
N LEU A 35 -2.20 7.77 -4.05
CA LEU A 35 -1.97 8.17 -5.44
C LEU A 35 -2.49 9.59 -5.70
N LEU A 36 -3.71 9.90 -5.25
CA LEU A 36 -4.30 11.23 -5.38
C LEU A 36 -3.45 12.30 -4.68
N PHE A 37 -3.10 12.08 -3.41
CA PHE A 37 -2.26 13.01 -2.66
C PHE A 37 -0.86 13.13 -3.24
N GLY A 38 -0.26 12.01 -3.70
CA GLY A 38 1.06 12.01 -4.34
C GLY A 38 1.09 12.86 -5.62
N ILE A 39 0.07 12.76 -6.46
CA ILE A 39 -0.05 13.59 -7.65
C ILE A 39 -0.26 15.07 -7.28
N SER A 40 -1.13 15.37 -6.32
CA SER A 40 -1.30 16.75 -5.84
C SER A 40 0.03 17.35 -5.37
N GLU A 41 0.85 16.56 -4.67
CA GLU A 41 2.17 17.01 -4.23
C GLU A 41 3.15 17.20 -5.40
N VAL A 42 3.15 16.31 -6.39
CA VAL A 42 3.91 16.47 -7.63
C VAL A 42 3.52 17.78 -8.33
N THR A 43 2.22 18.06 -8.44
CA THR A 43 1.75 19.32 -9.05
C THR A 43 2.15 20.56 -8.26
N ARG A 44 2.30 20.43 -6.92
CA ARG A 44 2.69 21.52 -6.03
C ARG A 44 4.17 21.90 -6.20
N ILE A 45 5.03 20.92 -6.47
CA ILE A 45 6.49 21.12 -6.57
C ILE A 45 6.98 21.36 -8.00
N ALA A 46 6.22 20.96 -9.01
CA ALA A 46 6.63 21.03 -10.41
C ALA A 46 6.67 22.46 -10.95
N ALA A 47 7.74 22.80 -11.68
CA ALA A 47 7.76 23.95 -12.57
C ALA A 47 6.82 23.73 -13.77
N PRO A 48 6.34 24.80 -14.46
CA PRO A 48 5.34 24.69 -15.52
C PRO A 48 5.70 23.74 -16.68
N ASP A 49 6.99 23.59 -16.96
CA ASP A 49 7.56 22.77 -18.03
C ASP A 49 7.97 21.35 -17.58
N GLU A 50 8.09 21.12 -16.27
CA GLU A 50 8.58 19.85 -15.70
C GLU A 50 7.47 18.91 -15.24
N LEU A 51 6.22 19.37 -15.21
CA LEU A 51 5.08 18.63 -14.65
C LEU A 51 4.90 17.24 -15.27
N ALA A 52 5.04 17.13 -16.59
CA ALA A 52 4.91 15.86 -17.29
C ALA A 52 6.02 14.87 -16.89
N GLY A 53 7.25 15.35 -16.76
CA GLY A 53 8.41 14.54 -16.35
C GLY A 53 8.30 14.04 -14.92
N LEU A 54 7.94 14.92 -13.98
CA LEU A 54 7.77 14.54 -12.57
C LEU A 54 6.59 13.59 -12.37
N THR A 55 5.49 13.79 -13.11
CA THR A 55 4.35 12.87 -13.09
C THR A 55 4.74 11.49 -13.62
N ALA A 56 5.50 11.43 -14.72
CA ALA A 56 6.00 10.17 -15.26
C ALA A 56 6.93 9.45 -14.28
N ALA A 57 7.84 10.18 -13.61
CA ALA A 57 8.70 9.61 -12.58
C ALA A 57 7.90 9.07 -11.38
N PHE A 58 6.89 9.82 -10.91
CA PHE A 58 5.99 9.38 -9.84
C PHE A 58 5.26 8.09 -10.19
N TYR A 59 4.66 8.00 -11.39
CA TYR A 59 4.01 6.76 -11.83
C TYR A 59 5.00 5.62 -12.02
N GLY A 60 6.20 5.89 -12.54
CA GLY A 60 7.26 4.90 -12.67
C GLY A 60 7.59 4.24 -11.33
N VAL A 61 7.76 5.04 -10.27
CA VAL A 61 7.99 4.52 -8.91
C VAL A 61 6.73 3.82 -8.37
N THR A 62 5.54 4.38 -8.59
CA THR A 62 4.28 3.78 -8.13
C THR A 62 4.08 2.39 -8.74
N TYR A 63 4.43 2.20 -10.01
CA TYR A 63 4.34 0.90 -10.67
C TYR A 63 5.29 -0.15 -10.10
N LEU A 64 6.40 0.24 -9.44
CA LEU A 64 7.22 -0.74 -8.71
C LEU A 64 6.41 -1.43 -7.60
N GLY A 65 5.40 -0.77 -7.05
CA GLY A 65 4.47 -1.39 -6.10
C GLY A 65 3.69 -2.57 -6.66
N MET A 66 3.53 -2.68 -7.98
CA MET A 66 2.88 -3.86 -8.61
C MET A 66 3.71 -5.14 -8.50
N PHE A 67 4.99 -5.05 -8.14
CA PHE A 67 5.78 -6.22 -7.77
C PHE A 67 5.43 -6.76 -6.36
N GLY A 68 4.52 -6.11 -5.63
CA GLY A 68 4.05 -6.55 -4.32
C GLY A 68 3.55 -8.01 -4.30
N PRO A 69 2.51 -8.39 -5.06
CA PRO A 69 1.99 -9.76 -5.06
C PRO A 69 3.04 -10.85 -5.36
N PRO A 70 3.89 -10.75 -6.40
CA PRO A 70 4.93 -11.75 -6.62
C PRO A 70 5.99 -11.73 -5.52
N ALA A 71 6.33 -10.58 -4.94
CA ALA A 71 7.24 -10.52 -3.80
C ALA A 71 6.68 -11.23 -2.57
N PHE A 72 5.40 -11.00 -2.23
CA PHE A 72 4.71 -11.73 -1.15
C PHE A 72 4.64 -13.23 -1.43
N THR A 73 4.41 -13.62 -2.68
CA THR A 73 4.39 -15.04 -3.09
C THR A 73 5.76 -15.69 -2.89
N LEU A 74 6.83 -15.02 -3.33
CA LEU A 74 8.20 -15.51 -3.16
C LEU A 74 8.56 -15.61 -1.67
N LEU A 75 8.29 -14.56 -0.90
CA LEU A 75 8.57 -14.54 0.54
C LEU A 75 7.70 -15.56 1.30
N GLY A 76 6.52 -15.87 0.77
CA GLY A 76 5.62 -16.93 1.24
C GLY A 76 6.22 -18.34 1.18
N THR A 77 7.27 -18.54 0.39
CA THR A 77 8.04 -19.80 0.40
C THR A 77 8.94 -19.95 1.64
N LEU A 78 9.24 -18.84 2.31
CA LEU A 78 10.12 -18.79 3.48
C LEU A 78 9.32 -18.59 4.78
N LEU A 79 8.23 -17.82 4.72
CA LEU A 79 7.45 -17.41 5.89
C LEU A 79 5.95 -17.61 5.63
N PRO A 80 5.14 -17.91 6.67
CA PRO A 80 3.69 -18.02 6.52
C PRO A 80 3.08 -16.70 6.03
N MET A 81 2.17 -16.78 5.06
CA MET A 81 1.49 -15.60 4.49
C MET A 81 0.78 -14.72 5.55
N PRO A 82 0.10 -15.27 6.58
CA PRO A 82 -0.45 -14.44 7.66
C PRO A 82 0.61 -13.57 8.35
N LEU A 83 1.81 -14.12 8.59
CA LEU A 83 2.91 -13.38 9.20
C LEU A 83 3.35 -12.21 8.31
N LEU A 84 3.48 -12.44 7.01
CA LEU A 84 3.83 -11.40 6.05
C LEU A 84 2.79 -10.26 6.00
N LEU A 85 1.50 -10.61 6.02
CA LEU A 85 0.42 -9.63 6.04
C LEU A 85 0.36 -8.86 7.36
N THR A 86 0.62 -9.51 8.50
CA THR A 86 0.74 -8.81 9.79
C THR A 86 1.97 -7.89 9.83
N GLY A 87 3.09 -8.27 9.21
CA GLY A 87 4.25 -7.39 9.05
C GLY A 87 3.92 -6.15 8.23
N ALA A 88 3.19 -6.31 7.12
CA ALA A 88 2.70 -5.19 6.33
C ALA A 88 1.71 -4.29 7.12
N ALA A 89 0.85 -4.89 7.94
CA ALA A 89 -0.02 -4.15 8.85
C ALA A 89 0.79 -3.33 9.87
N ALA A 90 1.84 -3.91 10.46
CA ALA A 90 2.73 -3.23 11.39
C ALA A 90 3.45 -2.05 10.73
N LEU A 91 3.98 -2.23 9.53
CA LEU A 91 4.58 -1.14 8.75
C LEU A 91 3.56 -0.03 8.45
N ALA A 92 2.34 -0.38 8.05
CA ALA A 92 1.29 0.60 7.80
C ALA A 92 0.89 1.38 9.06
N LEU A 93 0.84 0.71 10.21
CA LEU A 93 0.60 1.35 11.51
C LEU A 93 1.76 2.24 11.93
N LEU A 94 3.01 1.81 11.73
CA LEU A 94 4.19 2.63 12.00
C LEU A 94 4.16 3.91 11.17
N SER A 95 3.90 3.81 9.86
CA SER A 95 3.75 4.98 8.99
C SER A 95 2.62 5.90 9.48
N LEU A 96 1.47 5.33 9.86
CA LEU A 96 0.36 6.11 10.41
C LEU A 96 0.79 6.85 11.68
N THR A 97 1.41 6.15 12.64
CA THR A 97 1.87 6.75 13.90
C THR A 97 2.94 7.82 13.70
N ALA A 98 3.84 7.63 12.73
CA ALA A 98 4.86 8.61 12.38
C ALA A 98 4.22 9.90 11.84
N VAL A 99 3.23 9.76 10.96
CA VAL A 99 2.50 10.92 10.41
C VAL A 99 1.71 11.63 11.50
N THR A 100 0.93 10.91 12.31
CA THR A 100 0.09 11.54 13.35
C THR A 100 0.87 12.14 14.52
N ARG A 101 2.15 11.78 14.67
CA ARG A 101 3.05 12.38 15.69
C ARG A 101 3.87 13.55 15.15
N GLY A 102 4.07 13.61 13.83
CA GLY A 102 4.80 14.68 13.16
C GLY A 102 3.93 15.91 12.84
N THR A 103 2.60 15.77 12.94
CA THR A 103 1.59 16.84 12.85
C THR A 103 1.27 17.42 14.22
#